data_AF-A0A8C9FJ95-F1
#
_entry.id   AF-A0A8C9FJ95-F1
#
_cell.length_a   1.000
_cell.length_b   1.000
_cell.length_c   1.000
_cell.angle_alpha   90.00
_cell.angle_beta   90.00
_cell.angle_gamma   90.00
#
_symmetry.space_group_name_H-M   'P 1'
#
loop_
_entity.id
_entity.type
_entity.pdbx_description
1 polymer ?
#
loop_
_entity_poly.entity_id
_entity_poly.type
_entity_poly.pdbx_seq_one_letter_code
_entity_poly.pdbx_strand_id
1 'polypeptide(L)'
;MGLIFLNCRQDIEQQLGSLILATDINRQNEFLIRLKSHLDNQDLRLEDARDRHFMLQIALKCADICNPCRLWELSKQWSERVCEEFYRQGDLEQKFELEISPLCNQQKDTIPSIQIGFMTYIVEPLFERWAQFTGDTPLSENMLNHLRRNKAKWRSLLHKQHSSSRSNDHSGSQPAELKLSQLLVP
;
A
#
# COMPACT_ATOMS: atom_id res chain seq x y z
N MET A 1 39.84 -12.22 15.03
CA MET A 1 39.25 -11.09 14.30
C MET A 1 38.40 -11.54 13.09
N GLY A 2 38.89 -12.38 12.18
CA GLY A 2 38.15 -12.78 10.96
C GLY A 2 36.78 -13.46 11.16
N LEU A 3 36.63 -14.33 12.17
CA LEU A 3 35.35 -15.02 12.47
C LEU A 3 34.26 -14.07 12.99
N ILE A 4 34.62 -13.03 13.74
CA ILE A 4 33.66 -12.03 14.26
C ILE A 4 33.12 -11.16 13.11
N PHE A 5 33.98 -10.78 12.16
CA PHE A 5 33.55 -10.03 10.98
C PHE A 5 32.68 -10.86 10.02
N LEU A 6 32.98 -12.16 9.84
CA LEU A 6 32.14 -13.05 9.04
C LEU A 6 30.76 -13.27 9.68
N ASN A 7 30.69 -13.50 10.99
CA ASN A 7 29.41 -13.69 11.68
C ASN A 7 28.57 -12.40 11.66
N CYS A 8 29.18 -11.23 11.88
CA CYS A 8 28.49 -9.94 11.77
C CYS A 8 27.92 -9.70 10.36
N ARG A 9 28.65 -10.08 9.31
CA ARG A 9 28.17 -9.97 7.94
C ARG A 9 26.96 -10.88 7.67
N GLN A 10 27.02 -12.15 8.11
CA GLN A 10 25.90 -13.08 7.96
C GLN A 10 24.66 -12.60 8.71
N ASP A 11 24.83 -12.05 9.93
CA ASP A 11 23.74 -11.49 10.71
C ASP A 11 23.09 -10.28 10.02
N ILE A 12 23.89 -9.40 9.42
CA ILE A 12 23.39 -8.24 8.64
C ILE A 12 22.62 -8.72 7.40
N GLU A 13 23.18 -9.66 6.64
CA GLU A 13 22.54 -10.20 5.44
C GLU A 13 21.18 -10.84 5.77
N GLN A 14 21.08 -11.57 6.89
CA GLN A 14 19.82 -12.15 7.36
C GLN A 14 18.81 -11.09 7.80
N GLN A 15 19.24 -10.11 8.60
CA GLN A 15 18.36 -9.03 9.06
C GLN A 15 17.85 -8.20 7.87
N LEU A 16 18.73 -7.81 6.96
CA LEU A 16 18.36 -7.08 5.74
C LEU A 16 17.42 -7.90 4.85
N GLY A 17 17.74 -9.18 4.62
CA GLY A 17 16.88 -10.07 3.85
C GLY A 17 15.47 -10.16 4.44
N SER A 18 15.35 -10.28 5.75
CA SER A 18 14.04 -10.33 6.41
C SER A 18 13.29 -8.98 6.38
N LEU A 19 13.98 -7.84 6.30
CA LEU A 19 13.36 -6.53 6.08
C LEU A 19 12.79 -6.43 4.67
N ILE A 20 13.58 -6.82 3.66
CA ILE A 20 13.13 -6.84 2.26
C ILE A 20 11.95 -7.78 2.09
N LEU A 21 12.02 -9.00 2.63
CA LEU A 21 10.90 -9.96 2.54
C LEU A 21 9.62 -9.48 3.25
N ALA A 22 9.72 -8.54 4.17
CA ALA A 22 8.55 -7.94 4.80
C ALA A 22 7.81 -6.96 3.87
N THR A 23 8.46 -6.41 2.84
CA THR A 23 7.81 -5.50 1.88
C THR A 23 6.90 -6.22 0.90
N ASP A 24 6.96 -7.55 0.81
CA ASP A 24 5.98 -8.34 0.06
C ASP A 24 4.55 -8.01 0.52
N ILE A 25 3.78 -7.44 -0.41
CA ILE A 25 2.43 -6.96 -0.14
C ILE A 25 1.44 -8.10 0.09
N ASN A 26 1.70 -9.27 -0.51
CA ASN A 26 0.86 -10.47 -0.34
C ASN A 26 0.89 -10.99 1.10
N ARG A 27 1.96 -10.69 1.83
CA ARG A 27 2.11 -11.03 3.24
C ARG A 27 1.60 -9.96 4.19
N GLN A 28 1.06 -8.83 3.72
CA GLN A 28 0.67 -7.74 4.60
C GLN A 28 -0.31 -8.18 5.70
N ASN A 29 -1.28 -9.03 5.38
CA ASN A 29 -2.26 -9.50 6.38
C ASN A 29 -1.60 -10.27 7.52
N GLU A 30 -0.57 -11.08 7.25
CA GLU A 30 0.23 -11.78 8.28
C GLU A 30 0.85 -10.78 9.26
N PHE A 31 1.49 -9.73 8.75
CA PHE A 31 2.12 -8.69 9.55
C PHE A 31 1.09 -7.86 10.34
N LEU A 32 -0.06 -7.54 9.74
CA LEU A 32 -1.12 -6.78 10.40
C LEU A 32 -1.78 -7.57 11.54
N ILE A 33 -2.07 -8.86 11.33
CA ILE A 33 -2.62 -9.73 12.37
C ILE A 33 -1.64 -9.83 13.54
N ARG A 34 -0.36 -10.02 13.26
CA ARG A 34 0.67 -10.08 14.28
C ARG A 34 0.82 -8.76 15.04
N LEU A 35 0.88 -7.63 14.34
CA LEU A 35 0.97 -6.31 14.96
C LEU A 35 -0.26 -6.04 15.84
N LYS A 36 -1.46 -6.34 15.32
CA LYS A 36 -2.70 -6.21 16.08
C LYS A 36 -2.66 -7.05 17.37
N SER A 37 -2.25 -8.32 17.29
CA SER A 37 -2.13 -9.17 18.47
C SER A 37 -1.20 -8.57 19.51
N HIS A 38 -0.05 -8.04 19.07
CA HIS A 38 0.91 -7.39 19.96
C HIS A 38 0.35 -6.13 20.64
N LEU A 39 -0.39 -5.31 19.89
CA LEU A 39 -1.03 -4.09 20.41
C LEU A 39 -2.18 -4.40 21.36
N ASP A 40 -3.01 -5.41 21.05
CA ASP A 40 -4.15 -5.82 21.87
C ASP A 40 -3.67 -6.46 23.19
N ASN A 41 -2.59 -7.25 23.16
CA ASN A 41 -1.98 -7.88 24.34
C ASN A 41 -1.06 -6.95 25.15
N GLN A 42 -0.66 -5.81 24.58
CA GLN A 42 0.31 -4.88 25.17
C GLN A 42 1.65 -5.56 25.53
N ASP A 43 2.10 -6.51 24.70
CA ASP A 43 3.28 -7.35 24.97
C ASP A 43 4.52 -6.99 24.12
N LEU A 44 4.41 -5.95 23.27
CA LEU A 44 5.49 -5.48 22.42
C LEU A 44 6.54 -4.68 23.21
N ARG A 45 7.79 -5.15 23.26
CA ARG A 45 8.88 -4.51 24.02
C ARG A 45 10.07 -4.17 23.14
N LEU A 46 10.30 -2.88 22.88
CA LEU A 46 11.36 -2.43 21.96
C LEU A 46 12.79 -2.71 22.45
N GLU A 47 12.95 -3.04 23.74
CA GLU A 47 14.20 -3.53 24.31
C GLU A 47 14.53 -4.94 23.78
N ASP A 48 13.53 -5.79 23.51
CA ASP A 48 13.72 -7.10 22.87
C ASP A 48 14.11 -6.91 21.40
N ALA A 49 15.20 -7.54 20.99
CA ALA A 49 15.74 -7.38 19.64
C ALA A 49 14.78 -7.88 18.55
N ARG A 50 13.96 -8.91 18.83
CA ARG A 50 13.02 -9.47 17.85
C ARG A 50 11.81 -8.57 17.69
N ASP A 51 11.29 -8.02 18.78
CA ASP A 51 10.17 -7.07 18.74
C ASP A 51 10.59 -5.78 18.04
N ARG A 52 11.77 -5.25 18.35
CA ARG A 52 12.34 -4.10 17.65
C ARG A 52 12.53 -4.37 16.16
N HIS A 53 13.07 -5.54 15.80
CA HIS A 53 13.24 -5.92 14.40
C HIS A 53 11.91 -6.07 13.66
N PHE A 54 10.91 -6.66 14.31
CA PHE A 54 9.54 -6.72 13.78
C PHE A 54 8.97 -5.31 13.55
N MET A 55 9.17 -4.38 14.48
CA MET A 55 8.73 -3.01 14.27
C MET A 55 9.49 -2.28 13.16
N LEU A 56 10.77 -2.61 12.92
CA LEU A 56 11.50 -2.12 11.74
C LEU A 56 10.92 -2.68 10.44
N GLN A 57 10.47 -3.94 10.42
CA GLN A 57 9.73 -4.49 9.28
C GLN A 57 8.42 -3.73 9.04
N ILE A 58 7.63 -3.48 10.10
CA ILE A 58 6.40 -2.67 10.00
C ILE A 58 6.70 -1.25 9.51
N ALA A 59 7.74 -0.59 10.05
CA ALA A 59 8.14 0.75 9.64
C ALA A 59 8.57 0.79 8.16
N LEU A 60 9.31 -0.21 7.68
CA LEU A 60 9.70 -0.32 6.28
C LEU A 60 8.49 -0.56 5.38
N LYS A 61 7.52 -1.39 5.80
CA LYS A 61 6.23 -1.53 5.08
C LYS A 61 5.50 -0.19 5.01
N CYS A 62 5.43 0.56 6.12
CA CYS A 62 4.83 1.90 6.10
C CYS A 62 5.55 2.81 5.11
N ALA A 63 6.88 2.80 5.09
CA ALA A 63 7.68 3.60 4.16
C ALA A 63 7.40 3.26 2.69
N ASP A 64 7.31 1.97 2.37
CA ASP A 64 7.07 1.45 1.02
C ASP A 64 5.73 1.91 0.44
N ILE A 65 4.67 1.91 1.26
CA ILE A 65 3.31 2.28 0.84
C ILE A 65 2.85 3.66 1.34
N CYS A 66 3.76 4.56 1.73
CA CYS A 66 3.41 5.87 2.31
C CYS A 66 2.92 6.92 1.31
N ASN A 67 2.93 6.63 0.00
CA ASN A 67 2.62 7.63 -1.02
C ASN A 67 1.24 8.31 -0.82
N PRO A 68 0.16 7.59 -0.51
CA PRO A 68 -1.14 8.18 -0.15
C PRO A 68 -1.15 9.05 1.10
N CYS A 69 -0.17 8.90 1.99
CA CYS A 69 -0.03 9.66 3.23
C CYS A 69 0.73 10.98 3.05
N ARG A 70 1.13 11.32 1.82
CA ARG A 70 1.80 12.58 1.47
C ARG A 70 0.80 13.67 1.07
N LEU A 71 1.29 14.91 0.94
CA LEU A 71 0.53 16.00 0.34
C LEU A 71 0.01 15.59 -1.05
N TRP A 72 -1.18 16.09 -1.42
CA TRP A 72 -1.89 15.68 -2.63
C TRP A 72 -1.02 15.71 -3.89
N GLU A 73 -0.25 16.76 -4.13
CA GLU A 73 0.54 16.88 -5.36
C GLU A 73 1.61 15.78 -5.49
N LEU A 74 2.18 15.34 -4.36
CA LEU A 74 3.12 14.22 -4.33
C LEU A 74 2.40 12.89 -4.45
N SER A 75 1.33 12.70 -3.68
CA SER A 75 0.52 11.47 -3.74
C SER A 75 0.01 11.23 -5.17
N LYS A 76 -0.48 12.27 -5.86
CA LYS A 76 -0.98 12.20 -7.23
C LYS A 76 0.10 11.78 -8.22
N GLN A 77 1.29 12.39 -8.15
CA GLN A 77 2.40 12.02 -9.03
C GLN A 77 2.81 10.56 -8.87
N TRP A 78 2.86 10.05 -7.64
CA TRP A 78 3.15 8.65 -7.40
C TRP A 78 2.04 7.71 -7.87
N SER A 79 0.77 8.11 -7.68
CA SER A 79 -0.39 7.37 -8.21
C SER A 79 -0.36 7.28 -9.74
N GLU A 80 0.01 8.38 -10.42
CA GLU A 80 0.11 8.40 -11.88
C GLU A 80 1.23 7.50 -12.40
N ARG A 81 2.42 7.54 -11.76
CA ARG A 81 3.57 6.70 -12.13
C ARG A 81 3.32 5.21 -11.94
N VAL A 82 2.75 4.81 -10.80
CA VAL A 82 2.48 3.39 -10.55
C VAL A 82 1.40 2.85 -11.50
N CYS A 83 0.38 3.64 -11.81
CA CYS A 83 -0.63 3.23 -12.79
C CYS A 83 -0.07 3.20 -14.22
N GLU A 84 0.84 4.12 -14.59
CA GLU A 84 1.56 4.06 -15.87
C GLU A 84 2.34 2.75 -16.01
N GLU A 85 3.01 2.30 -14.94
CA GLU A 85 3.71 1.02 -14.91
C GLU A 85 2.75 -0.17 -15.10
N PHE A 86 1.63 -0.19 -14.36
CA PHE A 86 0.61 -1.24 -14.50
C PHE A 86 0.01 -1.29 -15.91
N TYR A 87 -0.35 -0.15 -16.49
CA TYR A 87 -0.90 -0.12 -17.84
C TYR A 87 0.11 -0.57 -18.89
N ARG A 88 1.39 -0.21 -18.72
CA ARG A 88 2.46 -0.70 -19.59
C ARG A 88 2.63 -2.22 -19.50
N GLN A 89 2.47 -2.81 -18.31
CA GLN A 89 2.44 -4.26 -18.16
C GLN A 89 1.26 -4.87 -18.92
N GLY A 90 0.06 -4.32 -18.77
CA GLY A 90 -1.14 -4.79 -19.48
C GLY A 90 -1.04 -4.70 -21.00
N ASP A 91 -0.40 -3.64 -21.52
CA ASP A 91 -0.12 -3.50 -22.95
C ASP A 91 0.81 -4.61 -23.46
N LEU A 92 1.83 -4.97 -22.66
CA LEU A 92 2.73 -6.07 -22.99
C LEU A 92 2.03 -7.42 -22.90
N GLU A 93 1.24 -7.66 -21.85
CA GLU A 93 0.43 -8.88 -21.70
C GLU A 93 -0.51 -9.06 -22.89
N GLN A 94 -1.23 -8.00 -23.29
CA GLN A 94 -2.08 -8.02 -24.46
C GLN A 94 -1.29 -8.31 -25.75
N LYS A 95 -0.15 -7.66 -25.94
CA LYS A 95 0.71 -7.84 -27.12
C LYS A 95 1.22 -9.28 -27.27
N PHE A 96 1.49 -9.95 -26.15
CA PHE A 96 1.97 -11.33 -26.12
C PHE A 96 0.85 -12.36 -25.92
N GLU A 97 -0.42 -11.96 -26.07
CA GLU A 97 -1.60 -12.82 -25.94
C GLU A 97 -1.70 -13.51 -24.56
N LEU A 98 -1.21 -12.84 -23.52
CA LEU A 98 -1.35 -13.26 -22.13
C LEU A 98 -2.66 -12.74 -21.53
N GLU A 99 -3.12 -13.37 -20.45
CA GLU A 99 -4.19 -12.81 -19.62
C GLU A 99 -3.70 -11.50 -19.00
N ILE A 100 -4.44 -10.41 -19.20
CA ILE A 100 -4.11 -9.11 -18.63
C ILE A 100 -4.31 -9.18 -17.11
N SER A 101 -3.27 -8.85 -16.36
CA SER A 101 -3.26 -8.84 -14.91
C SER A 101 -4.29 -7.85 -14.36
N PRO A 102 -4.83 -8.08 -13.14
CA PRO A 102 -5.70 -7.13 -12.47
C PRO A 102 -5.08 -5.72 -12.44
N LEU A 103 -5.92 -4.68 -12.57
CA LEU A 103 -5.52 -3.26 -12.55
C LEU A 103 -4.67 -2.77 -13.73
N CYS A 104 -4.20 -3.68 -14.58
CA CYS A 104 -3.31 -3.38 -15.69
C CYS A 104 -4.07 -3.00 -16.98
N ASN A 105 -5.40 -2.88 -16.96
CA ASN A 105 -6.18 -2.57 -18.15
C ASN A 105 -6.65 -1.10 -18.15
N GLN A 106 -5.96 -0.22 -18.87
CA GLN A 106 -6.30 1.22 -18.94
C GLN A 106 -7.72 1.52 -19.45
N GLN A 107 -8.33 0.60 -20.21
CA GLN A 107 -9.70 0.77 -20.72
C GLN A 107 -10.76 0.48 -19.65
N LYS A 108 -10.43 -0.30 -18.62
CA LYS A 108 -11.35 -0.74 -17.56
C LYS A 108 -11.02 -0.11 -16.20
N ASP A 109 -9.73 0.03 -15.90
CA ASP A 109 -9.21 0.40 -14.61
C ASP A 109 -8.80 1.87 -14.60
N THR A 110 -9.47 2.67 -13.77
CA THR A 110 -9.16 4.11 -13.65
C THR A 110 -8.26 4.37 -12.44
N ILE A 111 -7.32 5.31 -12.57
CA ILE A 111 -6.46 5.74 -11.46
C ILE A 111 -7.27 6.03 -10.18
N PRO A 112 -8.39 6.80 -10.21
CA PRO A 112 -9.16 7.02 -9.00
C PRO A 112 -9.70 5.74 -8.36
N SER A 113 -10.20 4.78 -9.14
CA SER A 113 -10.70 3.50 -8.62
C SER A 113 -9.57 2.71 -7.94
N ILE A 114 -8.44 2.54 -8.64
CA ILE A 114 -7.25 1.84 -8.14
C ILE A 114 -6.79 2.44 -6.81
N GLN A 115 -6.66 3.77 -6.76
CA GLN A 115 -6.16 4.46 -5.57
C GLN A 115 -7.14 4.41 -4.40
N ILE A 116 -8.46 4.49 -4.64
CA ILE A 116 -9.46 4.32 -3.57
C ILE A 116 -9.39 2.90 -2.99
N GLY A 117 -9.30 1.87 -3.84
CA GLY A 117 -9.16 0.48 -3.41
C GLY A 117 -7.89 0.28 -2.57
N PHE A 118 -6.74 0.68 -3.13
CA PHE A 118 -5.44 0.58 -2.45
C PHE A 118 -5.43 1.29 -1.08
N MET A 119 -5.92 2.54 -1.02
CA MET A 119 -6.01 3.27 0.24
C MET A 119 -6.91 2.56 1.26
N THR A 120 -8.05 2.02 0.84
CA THR A 120 -9.03 1.38 1.73
C THR A 120 -8.54 0.06 2.30
N TYR A 121 -8.00 -0.81 1.45
CA TYR A 121 -7.77 -2.19 1.83
C TYR A 121 -6.33 -2.48 2.23
N ILE A 122 -5.39 -1.61 1.82
CA ILE A 122 -3.95 -1.82 2.06
C ILE A 122 -3.39 -0.73 2.99
N VAL A 123 -3.57 0.55 2.66
CA VAL A 123 -2.88 1.63 3.37
C VAL A 123 -3.53 1.96 4.70
N GLU A 124 -4.85 2.20 4.73
CA GLU A 124 -5.57 2.56 5.96
C GLU A 124 -5.34 1.56 7.10
N PRO A 125 -5.50 0.23 6.91
CA PRO A 125 -5.31 -0.73 8.00
C PRO A 125 -3.90 -0.72 8.60
N LEU A 126 -2.86 -0.49 7.79
CA LEU A 126 -1.48 -0.42 8.27
C LEU A 126 -1.23 0.87 9.05
N PHE A 127 -1.63 2.01 8.49
CA PHE A 127 -1.36 3.31 9.10
C PHE A 127 -2.19 3.55 10.37
N GLU A 128 -3.38 2.97 10.50
CA GLU A 128 -4.14 2.99 11.75
C GLU A 128 -3.41 2.24 12.88
N ARG A 129 -2.85 1.06 12.59
CA ARG A 129 -2.08 0.29 13.57
C ARG A 129 -0.75 0.94 13.90
N TRP A 130 -0.10 1.54 12.90
CA TRP A 130 1.09 2.35 13.12
C TRP A 130 0.81 3.55 14.03
N ALA A 131 -0.27 4.29 13.79
CA ALA A 131 -0.66 5.42 14.63
C ALA A 131 -0.91 4.99 16.08
N GLN A 132 -1.68 3.90 16.26
CA GLN A 132 -1.93 3.28 17.58
C GLN A 132 -0.61 2.92 18.29
N PHE A 133 0.33 2.28 17.59
CA PHE A 133 1.64 1.94 18.16
C PHE A 133 2.44 3.19 18.57
N THR A 134 2.49 4.21 17.70
CA THR A 134 3.28 5.43 17.97
C THR A 134 2.65 6.35 19.01
N GLY A 135 1.43 6.09 19.47
CA GLY A 135 0.70 6.96 20.40
C GLY A 135 0.24 8.26 19.77
N ASP A 136 -0.29 8.20 18.54
CA ASP A 136 -0.88 9.34 17.83
C ASP A 136 0.02 10.58 17.75
N THR A 137 1.30 10.36 17.42
CA THR A 137 2.23 11.48 17.19
C THR A 137 1.71 12.43 16.11
N PRO A 138 2.13 13.72 16.11
CA PRO A 138 1.77 14.66 15.07
C PRO A 138 2.09 14.15 13.65
N LEU A 139 3.13 13.34 13.49
CA LEU A 139 3.46 12.71 12.20
C LEU A 139 2.39 11.70 11.78
N SER A 140 2.03 10.76 12.66
CA SER A 140 1.02 9.73 12.40
C SER A 140 -0.36 10.34 12.10
N GLU A 141 -0.75 11.35 12.88
CA GLU A 141 -1.99 12.10 12.63
C GLU A 141 -1.96 12.82 11.27
N ASN A 142 -0.86 13.48 10.93
CA ASN A 142 -0.72 14.16 9.63
C ASN A 142 -0.79 13.18 8.46
N MET A 143 -0.14 12.02 8.57
CA MET A 143 -0.18 10.96 7.56
C MET A 143 -1.62 10.45 7.34
N LEU A 144 -2.35 10.14 8.41
CA LEU A 144 -3.75 9.71 8.34
C LEU A 144 -4.66 10.83 7.78
N ASN A 145 -4.41 12.08 8.15
CA ASN A 145 -5.18 13.22 7.63
C ASN A 145 -4.92 13.46 6.15
N HIS A 146 -3.71 13.24 5.65
CA HIS A 146 -3.41 13.26 4.22
C HIS A 146 -4.10 12.10 3.49
N LEU A 147 -4.00 10.88 4.03
CA LEU A 147 -4.65 9.69 3.49
C LEU A 147 -6.16 9.91 3.29
N ARG A 148 -6.87 10.37 4.33
CA ARG A 148 -8.31 10.69 4.28
C ARG A 148 -8.63 11.75 3.22
N ARG A 149 -7.86 12.86 3.18
CA ARG A 149 -8.05 13.95 2.22
C ARG A 149 -7.81 13.51 0.78
N ASN A 150 -6.75 12.75 0.53
CA ASN A 150 -6.39 12.24 -0.78
C ASN A 150 -7.45 11.25 -1.29
N LYS A 151 -7.89 10.32 -0.43
CA LYS A 151 -8.99 9.39 -0.74
C LYS A 151 -10.28 10.12 -1.10
N ALA A 152 -10.65 11.16 -0.35
CA ALA A 152 -11.81 12.00 -0.67
C ALA A 152 -11.67 12.72 -2.02
N LYS A 153 -10.47 13.21 -2.34
CA LYS A 153 -10.19 13.86 -3.62
C LYS A 153 -10.27 12.89 -4.79
N TRP A 154 -9.74 11.67 -4.66
CA TRP A 154 -9.92 10.62 -5.66
C TRP A 154 -11.39 10.24 -5.85
N ARG A 155 -12.17 10.10 -4.76
CA ARG A 155 -13.63 9.88 -4.86
C ARG A 155 -14.31 11.00 -5.64
N SER A 156 -13.96 12.27 -5.40
CA SER A 156 -14.50 13.39 -6.17
C SER A 156 -14.14 13.32 -7.65
N LEU A 157 -12.89 12.97 -7.99
CA LEU A 157 -12.46 12.81 -9.38
C LEU A 157 -13.18 11.66 -10.09
N LEU A 158 -13.40 10.53 -9.41
CA LEU A 158 -14.16 9.41 -9.94
C LEU A 158 -15.62 9.82 -10.26
N HIS A 159 -16.27 10.54 -9.34
CA HIS A 159 -17.63 11.05 -9.58
C HIS A 159 -17.69 12.02 -10.77
N LYS A 160 -16.69 12.92 -10.90
CA LYS A 160 -16.60 13.84 -12.04
C LYS A 160 -16.47 13.08 -13.36
N GLN A 161 -15.59 12.08 -13.43
CA GLN A 161 -15.45 11.22 -14.61
C GLN A 161 -16.79 10.58 -15.00
N HIS A 162 -17.52 9.98 -14.06
CA HIS A 162 -18.83 9.39 -14.35
C HIS A 162 -19.90 10.41 -14.77
N SER A 163 -19.91 11.61 -14.17
CA SER A 163 -20.86 12.65 -14.56
C SER A 163 -20.65 13.12 -15.99
N SER A 164 -19.40 13.23 -16.44
CA SER A 164 -19.05 13.59 -17.82
C SER A 164 -19.41 12.48 -18.81
N SER A 165 -19.25 11.21 -18.45
CA SER A 165 -19.64 10.07 -19.28
C SER A 165 -21.16 9.91 -19.43
N ARG A 166 -21.95 10.15 -18.37
CA ARG A 166 -23.43 10.00 -18.39
C ARG A 166 -24.15 11.03 -19.25
N SER A 167 -23.52 12.17 -19.56
CA SER A 167 -24.01 13.13 -20.55
C SER A 167 -24.02 12.59 -21.99
N ASN A 168 -23.31 11.50 -22.27
CA ASN A 168 -23.15 10.94 -23.62
C ASN A 168 -23.71 9.52 -23.81
N ASP A 169 -24.17 8.81 -22.76
CA ASP A 169 -24.76 7.47 -22.92
C ASP A 169 -25.77 7.11 -21.82
N HIS A 170 -26.97 6.69 -22.23
CA HIS A 170 -28.02 6.14 -21.36
C HIS A 170 -27.79 4.63 -21.12
N SER A 171 -26.85 4.28 -20.24
CA SER A 171 -26.89 2.98 -19.56
C SER A 171 -26.27 3.07 -18.17
N GLY A 172 -27.09 2.75 -17.16
CA GLY A 172 -26.69 2.79 -15.76
C GLY A 172 -25.83 1.57 -15.43
N SER A 173 -24.53 1.78 -15.23
CA SER A 173 -23.69 0.86 -14.46
C SER A 173 -23.02 1.64 -13.33
N GLN A 174 -23.19 1.16 -12.10
CA GLN A 174 -22.42 1.64 -10.96
C GLN A 174 -20.98 1.16 -11.10
N PRO A 175 -19.96 1.97 -10.76
CA PRO A 175 -18.58 1.49 -10.76
C PRO A 175 -18.46 0.33 -9.76
N ALA A 176 -17.91 -0.79 -10.20
CA ALA A 176 -17.53 -1.86 -9.29
C ALA A 176 -16.42 -1.34 -8.37
N GLU A 177 -16.63 -1.39 -7.06
CA GLU A 177 -15.54 -1.18 -6.11
C GLU A 177 -14.51 -2.31 -6.27
N LEU A 178 -13.25 -1.94 -6.46
CA LEU A 178 -12.14 -2.89 -6.51
C LEU A 178 -12.08 -3.67 -5.19
N LYS A 179 -11.99 -4.99 -5.28
CA LYS A 179 -11.87 -5.86 -4.10
C LYS A 179 -10.42 -6.02 -3.70
N LEU A 180 -10.16 -6.31 -2.42
CA LEU A 180 -8.81 -6.60 -1.91
C LEU A 180 -8.08 -7.68 -2.73
N SER A 181 -8.79 -8.70 -3.22
CA SER A 181 -8.21 -9.76 -4.05
C SER A 181 -7.62 -9.27 -5.38
N GLN A 182 -8.05 -8.12 -5.88
CA GLN A 182 -7.53 -7.52 -7.12
C GLN A 182 -6.30 -6.64 -6.88
N LEU A 183 -6.02 -6.28 -5.61
CA LEU A 183 -4.90 -5.43 -5.20
C LEU A 183 -3.67 -6.23 -4.74
N LEU A 184 -3.77 -7.56 -4.71
CA LEU A 184 -2.78 -8.50 -4.16
C LEU A 184 -2.31 -9.53 -5.21
N VAL A 185 -2.32 -9.18 -6.48
CA VAL A 185 -1.88 -10.06 -7.59
C VAL A 185 -0.86 -9.26 -8.40
N PRO A 186 0.28 -9.87 -8.76
CA PRO A 186 1.63 -9.36 -8.51
C PRO A 186 2.04 -8.13 -9.30
#